data_AF-A0A6A4W3D4-F1
#
_entry.id   AF-A0A6A4W3D4-F1
#
_cell.length_a   1.000
_cell.length_b   1.000
_cell.length_c   1.000
_cell.angle_alpha   90.00
_cell.angle_beta   90.00
_cell.angle_gamma   90.00
#
_symmetry.space_group_name_H-M   'P 1'
#
loop_
_entity.id
_entity.type
_entity.pdbx_description
1 polymer ?
#
loop_
_entity_poly.entity_id
_entity_poly.type
_entity_poly.pdbx_seq_one_letter_code
_entity_poly.pdbx_strand_id
1 'polypeptide(L)'
;MKHKNNNNNKAAFKHANAGQRSHPRSQHHTSAGNFKDKKFGYKKKAGQGPVGSAFTDKQKGIMRHYHRILKKEEKKNAAGAEGSEGVSRLRHSIVENKKRMKMTAYQRAQMAYEAKEAERKQRKEEEERQAKEREVALKKYRKKKFERLHKLSKKTSKGQPVMRGRIEVLLEKIQGSMAQGD
;
A
#
# COMPACT_ATOMS: atom_id res chain seq x y z
N MET A 1 52.09 -37.23 2.34
CA MET A 1 51.22 -36.30 3.10
C MET A 1 49.87 -36.97 3.30
N LYS A 2 49.50 -37.24 4.55
CA LYS A 2 48.24 -37.90 4.93
C LYS A 2 47.21 -36.80 5.21
N HIS A 3 46.13 -36.74 4.42
CA HIS A 3 44.94 -35.99 4.81
C HIS A 3 43.77 -36.96 4.97
N LYS A 4 43.52 -37.32 6.24
CA LYS A 4 42.24 -37.88 6.69
C LYS A 4 41.36 -36.67 7.04
N ASN A 5 40.26 -36.47 6.34
CA ASN A 5 39.19 -35.60 6.82
C ASN A 5 37.95 -36.45 7.09
N ASN A 6 37.73 -36.65 8.39
CA ASN A 6 36.54 -37.18 9.01
C ASN A 6 35.39 -36.18 8.83
N ASN A 7 34.25 -36.63 8.30
CA ASN A 7 32.98 -35.96 8.53
C ASN A 7 31.87 -37.00 8.76
N ASN A 8 32.01 -37.72 9.87
CA ASN A 8 30.93 -38.47 10.47
C ASN A 8 30.11 -37.51 11.32
N ASN A 9 28.89 -37.18 10.88
CA ASN A 9 27.72 -36.96 11.72
C ASN A 9 26.48 -36.72 10.84
N LYS A 10 25.92 -37.81 10.32
CA LYS A 10 24.54 -37.83 9.80
C LYS A 10 23.89 -39.17 10.14
N ALA A 11 23.77 -39.44 11.44
CA ALA A 11 22.83 -40.41 12.00
C ALA A 11 21.64 -39.59 12.53
N ALA A 12 20.48 -39.71 11.88
CA ALA A 12 19.40 -40.59 12.32
C ALA A 12 18.62 -40.01 13.51
N PHE A 13 17.50 -39.35 13.18
CA PHE A 13 16.34 -39.28 14.06
C PHE A 13 15.10 -39.54 13.20
N LYS A 14 14.66 -40.80 13.20
CA LYS A 14 13.30 -41.23 12.85
C LYS A 14 12.56 -41.53 14.17
N HIS A 15 11.23 -41.56 14.08
CA HIS A 15 10.19 -41.77 15.09
C HIS A 15 9.59 -40.46 15.64
N ALA A 16 8.51 -39.95 15.04
CA ALA A 16 7.11 -40.36 15.21
C ALA A 16 6.48 -39.80 16.49
N ASN A 17 5.62 -38.78 16.36
CA ASN A 17 4.32 -38.83 17.03
C ASN A 17 3.29 -37.94 16.31
N ALA A 18 2.21 -38.59 15.90
CA ALA A 18 1.04 -38.00 15.30
C ALA A 18 0.21 -37.30 16.38
N GLY A 19 0.06 -35.99 16.26
CA GLY A 19 -0.80 -35.17 17.12
C GLY A 19 -1.77 -34.36 16.27
N GLN A 20 -2.64 -35.04 15.50
CA GLN A 20 -3.78 -34.40 14.87
C GLN A 20 -4.76 -33.97 15.96
N ARG A 21 -4.80 -32.68 16.29
CA ARG A 21 -5.92 -32.09 17.04
C ARG A 21 -7.08 -31.84 16.06
N SER A 22 -7.84 -32.88 15.79
CA SER A 22 -9.13 -32.78 15.10
C SER A 22 -10.16 -32.14 16.05
N HIS A 23 -10.63 -30.95 15.71
CA HIS A 23 -11.85 -30.41 16.30
C HIS A 23 -13.04 -31.04 15.58
N PRO A 24 -14.05 -31.61 16.27
CA PRO A 24 -15.24 -32.13 15.60
C PRO A 24 -16.06 -30.94 15.10
N ARG A 25 -16.06 -30.72 13.79
CA ARG A 25 -16.96 -29.79 13.11
C ARG A 25 -18.34 -30.45 13.04
N SER A 26 -19.24 -30.00 13.91
CA SER A 26 -20.67 -30.34 13.90
C SER A 26 -21.25 -30.25 12.48
N GLN A 27 -21.74 -31.39 11.97
CA GLN A 27 -22.53 -31.44 10.74
C GLN A 27 -24.01 -31.32 11.09
N HIS A 28 -24.53 -30.08 11.07
CA HIS A 28 -25.98 -29.87 10.97
C HIS A 28 -26.41 -30.11 9.52
N HIS A 29 -27.12 -31.21 9.31
CA HIS A 29 -27.83 -31.52 8.08
C HIS A 29 -29.24 -30.94 8.21
N THR A 30 -29.52 -29.87 7.48
CA THR A 30 -30.89 -29.43 7.20
C THR A 30 -31.21 -29.80 5.76
N SER A 31 -32.11 -30.75 5.59
CA SER A 31 -32.73 -31.11 4.33
C SER A 31 -33.79 -30.08 3.93
N ALA A 32 -34.08 -30.06 2.63
CA ALA A 32 -35.21 -29.41 1.94
C ALA A 32 -34.98 -27.98 1.42
N GLY A 33 -34.97 -27.89 0.08
CA GLY A 33 -35.31 -26.66 -0.64
C GLY A 33 -34.57 -26.45 -1.94
N ASN A 34 -34.85 -27.25 -2.97
CA ASN A 34 -34.42 -26.97 -4.35
C ASN A 34 -35.16 -25.72 -4.86
N PHE A 35 -34.68 -24.52 -4.51
CA PHE A 35 -35.12 -23.29 -5.15
C PHE A 35 -34.40 -23.17 -6.49
N LYS A 36 -35.11 -23.43 -7.58
CA LYS A 36 -34.60 -23.25 -8.94
C LYS A 36 -34.23 -21.77 -9.12
N ASP A 37 -32.95 -21.46 -9.07
CA ASP A 37 -32.42 -20.13 -9.37
C ASP A 37 -32.87 -19.71 -10.78
N LYS A 38 -33.91 -18.88 -10.85
CA LYS A 38 -34.26 -18.12 -12.05
C LYS A 38 -33.11 -17.16 -12.31
N LYS A 39 -32.21 -17.54 -13.23
CA LYS A 39 -31.16 -16.68 -13.77
C LYS A 39 -31.79 -15.45 -14.44
N PHE A 40 -32.01 -14.38 -13.67
CA PHE A 40 -32.18 -13.04 -14.25
C PHE A 40 -30.83 -12.63 -14.84
N GLY A 41 -30.70 -12.78 -16.15
CA GLY A 41 -29.50 -12.46 -16.91
C GLY A 41 -29.24 -10.97 -16.99
N TYR A 42 -28.61 -10.39 -15.97
CA TYR A 42 -27.93 -9.10 -16.13
C TYR A 42 -26.62 -9.36 -16.85
N LYS A 43 -26.56 -9.01 -18.14
CA LYS A 43 -25.33 -8.98 -18.92
C LYS A 43 -24.35 -8.00 -18.26
N LYS A 44 -23.44 -8.52 -17.44
CA LYS A 44 -22.32 -7.76 -16.87
C LYS A 44 -21.39 -7.34 -18.01
N LYS A 45 -21.23 -6.03 -18.22
CA LYS A 45 -20.07 -5.51 -18.95
C LYS A 45 -18.88 -5.45 -17.99
N ALA A 46 -17.71 -5.88 -18.45
CA ALA A 46 -16.49 -5.87 -17.64
C ALA A 46 -16.22 -4.46 -17.08
N GLY A 47 -16.01 -4.37 -15.76
CA GLY A 47 -15.70 -3.12 -15.05
C GLY A 47 -16.87 -2.44 -14.32
N GLN A 48 -18.10 -2.97 -14.38
CA GLN A 48 -19.23 -2.42 -13.62
C GLN A 48 -19.52 -3.25 -12.37
N GLY A 49 -19.34 -2.64 -11.19
CA GLY A 49 -19.93 -3.15 -9.94
C GLY A 49 -21.46 -3.18 -10.01
N PRO A 50 -22.16 -3.79 -9.03
CA PRO A 50 -23.62 -3.93 -9.08
C PRO A 50 -24.29 -2.57 -9.32
N VAL A 51 -24.88 -2.42 -10.50
CA VAL A 51 -25.57 -1.21 -10.95
C VAL A 51 -26.78 -1.03 -10.03
N GLY A 52 -26.78 0.04 -9.22
CA GLY A 52 -27.86 0.36 -8.27
C GLY A 52 -27.56 0.13 -6.78
N SER A 53 -26.32 -0.20 -6.39
CA SER A 53 -25.96 -0.20 -4.96
C SER A 53 -25.71 1.22 -4.46
N ALA A 54 -26.39 1.62 -3.37
CA ALA A 54 -26.27 2.95 -2.77
C ALA A 54 -24.82 3.34 -2.41
N PHE A 55 -23.97 2.34 -2.14
CA PHE A 55 -22.54 2.51 -1.90
C PHE A 55 -21.78 3.02 -3.15
N THR A 56 -22.08 2.46 -4.32
CA THR A 56 -21.46 2.90 -5.59
C THR A 56 -21.91 4.28 -6.03
N ASP A 57 -23.16 4.66 -5.73
CA ASP A 57 -23.68 5.98 -6.10
C ASP A 57 -23.10 7.10 -5.22
N LYS A 58 -22.85 6.81 -3.93
CA LYS A 58 -22.10 7.70 -3.03
C LYS A 58 -20.67 7.92 -3.53
N GLN A 59 -19.95 6.87 -3.90
CA GLN A 59 -18.60 6.98 -4.46
C GLN A 59 -18.58 7.79 -5.77
N LYS A 60 -19.53 7.54 -6.68
CA LYS A 60 -19.67 8.36 -7.90
C LYS A 60 -20.01 9.81 -7.59
N GLY A 61 -20.80 10.07 -6.55
CA GLY A 61 -21.09 11.43 -6.06
C GLY A 61 -19.83 12.17 -5.60
N ILE A 62 -19.02 11.51 -4.77
CA ILE A 62 -17.73 12.04 -4.30
C ILE A 62 -16.80 12.31 -5.49
N MET A 63 -16.71 11.38 -6.45
CA MET A 63 -15.88 11.57 -7.65
C MET A 63 -16.37 12.75 -8.50
N ARG A 64 -17.68 12.89 -8.73
CA ARG A 64 -18.23 14.04 -9.46
C ARG A 64 -17.97 15.36 -8.74
N HIS A 65 -18.09 15.37 -7.42
CA HIS A 65 -17.80 16.55 -6.60
C HIS A 65 -16.32 16.94 -6.69
N TYR A 66 -15.42 15.97 -6.58
CA TYR A 66 -13.98 16.16 -6.75
C TYR A 66 -13.63 16.75 -8.13
N HIS A 67 -14.17 16.17 -9.21
CA HIS A 67 -13.96 16.70 -10.57
C HIS A 67 -14.56 18.10 -10.75
N ARG A 68 -15.66 18.42 -10.06
CA ARG A 68 -16.26 19.76 -10.06
C ARG A 68 -15.37 20.77 -9.34
N ILE A 69 -14.77 20.40 -8.21
CA ILE A 69 -13.80 21.23 -7.49
C ILE A 69 -12.57 21.45 -8.37
N LEU A 70 -11.99 20.38 -8.95
CA LEU A 70 -10.85 20.51 -9.85
C LEU A 70 -11.13 21.45 -11.03
N LYS A 71 -12.29 21.33 -11.70
CA LYS A 71 -12.67 22.27 -12.76
C LYS A 71 -12.85 23.71 -12.25
N LYS A 72 -13.29 23.89 -11.00
CA LYS A 72 -13.45 25.22 -10.40
C LYS A 72 -12.09 25.81 -10.04
N GLU A 73 -11.15 24.99 -9.57
CA GLU A 73 -9.76 25.35 -9.30
C GLU A 73 -9.00 25.65 -10.59
N GLU A 74 -9.13 24.83 -11.63
CA GLU A 74 -8.59 25.11 -12.98
C GLU A 74 -9.08 26.45 -13.52
N LYS A 75 -10.39 26.74 -13.39
CA LYS A 75 -10.95 28.03 -13.82
C LYS A 75 -10.49 29.20 -12.96
N LYS A 76 -10.33 29.03 -11.66
CA LYS A 76 -9.78 30.04 -10.75
C LYS A 76 -8.29 30.30 -11.04
N ASN A 77 -7.52 29.25 -11.28
CA ASN A 77 -6.11 29.33 -11.64
C ASN A 77 -5.93 29.93 -13.04
N ALA A 78 -6.83 29.64 -13.99
CA ALA A 78 -6.85 30.25 -15.32
C ALA A 78 -7.26 31.73 -15.28
N ALA A 79 -8.22 32.10 -14.42
CA ALA A 79 -8.61 33.50 -14.20
C ALA A 79 -7.56 34.29 -13.39
N GLY A 80 -6.76 33.63 -12.55
CA GLY A 80 -5.63 34.22 -11.82
C GLY A 80 -4.30 34.18 -12.56
N ALA A 81 -4.25 33.57 -13.75
CA ALA A 81 -3.05 33.45 -14.60
C ALA A 81 -3.11 34.41 -15.80
N GLU A 82 -3.47 35.67 -15.56
CA GLU A 82 -3.17 36.77 -16.49
C GLU A 82 -1.68 37.15 -16.40
N GLY A 83 -0.82 36.16 -16.67
CA GLY A 83 0.62 36.28 -16.68
C GLY A 83 1.23 35.34 -17.73
N SER A 84 2.20 35.86 -18.50
CA SER A 84 3.05 35.25 -19.55
C SER A 84 3.12 33.71 -19.63
N GLU A 85 3.25 33.03 -18.49
CA GLU A 85 3.32 31.57 -18.31
C GLU A 85 2.13 30.80 -18.91
N GLY A 86 0.90 31.29 -18.72
CA GLY A 86 -0.31 30.60 -19.19
C GLY A 86 -0.44 30.60 -20.71
N VAL A 87 -0.04 31.71 -21.34
CA VAL A 87 -0.05 31.87 -22.80
C VAL A 87 1.04 30.99 -23.45
N SER A 88 2.20 30.85 -22.81
CA SER A 88 3.29 30.00 -23.28
C SER A 88 2.94 28.51 -23.27
N ARG A 89 2.29 28.02 -22.20
CA ARG A 89 1.77 26.64 -22.11
C ARG A 89 0.67 26.36 -23.14
N LEU A 90 -0.24 27.31 -23.36
CA LEU A 90 -1.27 27.17 -24.38
C LEU A 90 -0.65 27.14 -25.79
N ARG A 91 0.33 27.99 -26.08
CA ARG A 91 1.08 27.97 -27.34
C ARG A 91 1.84 26.65 -27.56
N HIS A 92 2.51 26.13 -26.53
CA HIS A 92 3.18 24.83 -26.60
C HIS A 92 2.22 23.69 -26.91
N SER A 93 1.07 23.62 -26.23
CA SER A 93 0.09 22.55 -26.48
C SER A 93 -0.54 22.63 -27.88
N ILE A 94 -0.76 23.83 -28.42
CA ILE A 94 -1.24 24.02 -29.80
C ILE A 94 -0.19 23.57 -30.81
N VAL A 95 1.09 23.90 -30.58
CA VAL A 95 2.21 23.50 -31.46
C VAL A 95 2.42 22.00 -31.43
N GLU A 96 2.36 21.37 -30.26
CA GLU A 96 2.45 19.92 -30.09
C GLU A 96 1.30 19.19 -30.78
N ASN A 97 0.06 19.66 -30.64
CA ASN A 97 -1.08 19.06 -31.31
C ASN A 97 -0.97 19.15 -32.83
N LYS A 98 -0.54 20.29 -33.37
CA LYS A 98 -0.26 20.44 -34.81
C LYS A 98 0.83 19.49 -35.30
N LYS A 99 1.89 19.27 -34.50
CA LYS A 99 2.94 18.30 -34.81
C LYS A 99 2.40 16.86 -34.81
N ARG A 100 1.58 16.49 -33.82
CA ARG A 100 0.99 15.15 -33.71
C ARG A 100 0.02 14.83 -34.87
N MET A 101 -0.70 15.82 -35.39
CA MET A 101 -1.57 15.65 -36.56
C MET A 101 -0.80 15.41 -37.87
N LYS A 102 0.46 15.86 -37.96
CA LYS A 102 1.32 15.70 -39.13
C LYS A 102 2.10 14.37 -39.15
N MET A 103 2.07 13.59 -38.07
CA MET A 103 2.83 12.35 -37.96
C MET A 103 2.10 11.13 -38.50
N THR A 104 2.87 10.19 -39.05
CA THR A 104 2.37 8.89 -39.49
C THR A 104 1.88 8.06 -38.31
N ALA A 105 1.05 7.04 -38.57
CA ALA A 105 0.55 6.14 -37.53
C ALA A 105 1.70 5.44 -36.78
N TYR A 106 2.75 5.03 -37.51
CA TYR A 106 3.94 4.41 -36.95
C TYR A 106 4.69 5.35 -35.99
N GLN A 107 4.95 6.60 -36.41
CA GLN A 107 5.61 7.60 -35.57
C GLN A 107 4.80 7.91 -34.30
N ARG A 108 3.46 7.98 -34.42
CA ARG A 108 2.58 8.15 -33.26
C ARG A 108 2.64 6.96 -32.30
N ALA A 109 2.68 5.73 -32.82
CA ALA A 109 2.81 4.53 -32.01
C ALA A 109 4.17 4.48 -31.27
N GLN A 110 5.26 4.84 -31.96
CA GLN A 110 6.60 4.88 -31.37
C GLN A 110 6.69 5.89 -30.23
N MET A 111 6.24 7.14 -30.42
CA MET A 111 6.24 8.14 -29.35
C MET A 111 5.37 7.73 -28.16
N ALA A 112 4.22 7.10 -28.41
CA ALA A 112 3.35 6.61 -27.33
C ALA A 112 4.02 5.48 -26.53
N TYR A 113 4.77 4.61 -27.21
CA TYR A 113 5.56 3.56 -26.56
C TYR A 113 6.67 4.16 -25.70
N GLU A 114 7.46 5.09 -26.24
CA GLU A 114 8.54 5.76 -25.52
C GLU A 114 8.02 6.53 -24.31
N ALA A 115 6.91 7.25 -24.44
CA ALA A 115 6.26 7.95 -23.34
C ALA A 115 5.82 6.98 -22.23
N LYS A 116 5.23 5.83 -22.60
CA LYS A 116 4.81 4.80 -21.64
C LYS A 116 6.01 4.14 -20.96
N GLU A 117 7.10 3.90 -21.68
CA GLU A 117 8.33 3.38 -21.08
C GLU A 117 8.96 4.38 -20.10
N ALA A 118 8.96 5.67 -20.43
CA ALA A 118 9.41 6.74 -19.52
C ALA A 118 8.54 6.79 -18.25
N GLU A 119 7.21 6.76 -18.38
CA GLU A 119 6.28 6.72 -17.25
C GLU A 119 6.53 5.49 -16.36
N ARG A 120 6.73 4.31 -16.96
CA ARG A 120 7.05 3.07 -16.22
C ARG A 120 8.35 3.18 -15.45
N LYS A 121 9.38 3.82 -16.03
CA LYS A 121 10.67 4.04 -15.35
C LYS A 121 10.52 4.99 -14.17
N GLN A 122 9.85 6.13 -14.36
CA GLN A 122 9.58 7.09 -13.28
C GLN A 122 8.78 6.45 -12.15
N ARG A 123 7.71 5.73 -12.49
CA ARG A 123 6.89 5.03 -11.50
C ARG A 123 7.67 4.00 -10.70
N LYS A 124 8.55 3.22 -11.34
CA LYS A 124 9.41 2.26 -10.65
C LYS A 124 10.37 2.97 -9.68
N GLU A 125 10.99 4.05 -10.11
CA GLU A 125 11.90 4.82 -9.27
C GLU A 125 11.19 5.43 -8.04
N GLU A 126 10.00 5.99 -8.24
CA GLU A 126 9.16 6.49 -7.16
C GLU A 126 8.72 5.39 -6.20
N GLU A 127 8.29 4.24 -6.72
CA GLU A 127 7.89 3.08 -5.91
C GLU A 127 9.07 2.55 -5.09
N GLU A 128 10.27 2.46 -5.67
CA GLU A 128 11.49 2.07 -4.96
C GLU A 128 11.88 3.07 -3.87
N ARG A 129 11.79 4.37 -4.16
CA ARG A 129 12.06 5.42 -3.18
C ARG A 129 11.10 5.32 -1.99
N GLN A 130 9.80 5.21 -2.26
CA GLN A 130 8.79 5.05 -1.22
C GLN A 130 8.98 3.76 -0.43
N ALA A 131 9.36 2.65 -1.08
CA ALA A 131 9.65 1.40 -0.40
C ALA A 131 10.82 1.54 0.57
N LYS A 132 11.91 2.19 0.15
CA LYS A 132 13.09 2.47 1.00
C LYS A 132 12.72 3.35 2.19
N GLU A 133 11.97 4.42 1.97
CA GLU A 133 11.51 5.31 3.03
C GLU A 133 10.64 4.57 4.07
N ARG A 134 9.70 3.73 3.61
CA ARG A 134 8.87 2.88 4.47
C ARG A 134 9.71 1.87 5.26
N GLU A 135 10.69 1.23 4.61
CA GLU A 135 11.56 0.27 5.27
C GLU A 135 12.40 0.94 6.37
N VAL A 136 12.96 2.12 6.09
CA VAL A 136 13.72 2.91 7.08
C VAL A 136 12.83 3.31 8.25
N ALA A 137 11.61 3.78 8.00
CA ALA A 137 10.65 4.13 9.05
C ALA A 137 10.28 2.90 9.91
N LEU A 138 10.03 1.75 9.28
CA LEU A 138 9.72 0.51 9.97
C LEU A 138 10.91 0.01 10.81
N LYS A 139 12.13 0.08 10.29
CA LYS A 139 13.36 -0.27 11.03
C LYS A 139 13.53 0.60 12.26
N LYS A 140 13.37 1.93 12.13
CA LYS A 140 13.41 2.87 13.26
C LYS A 140 12.33 2.55 14.30
N TYR A 141 11.09 2.32 13.87
CA TYR A 141 9.99 1.95 14.76
C TYR A 141 10.26 0.64 15.52
N ARG A 142 10.67 -0.41 14.80
CA ARG A 142 10.98 -1.72 15.39
C ARG A 142 12.11 -1.62 16.40
N LYS A 143 13.17 -0.87 16.10
CA LYS A 143 14.29 -0.60 17.01
C LYS A 143 13.80 0.09 18.29
N LYS A 144 13.08 1.22 18.16
CA LYS A 144 12.54 1.97 19.31
C LYS A 144 11.58 1.12 20.14
N LYS A 145 10.72 0.33 19.48
CA LYS A 145 9.78 -0.59 20.15
C LYS A 145 10.53 -1.66 20.93
N PHE A 146 11.55 -2.28 20.35
CA PHE A 146 12.36 -3.30 21.00
C PHE A 146 13.11 -2.74 22.21
N GLU A 147 13.79 -1.61 22.06
CA GLU A 147 14.52 -0.95 23.16
C GLU A 147 13.59 -0.61 24.32
N ARG A 148 12.41 -0.04 24.03
CA ARG A 148 11.40 0.26 25.05
C ARG A 148 10.89 -1.00 25.74
N LEU A 149 10.53 -2.03 24.97
CA LEU A 149 10.07 -3.30 25.53
C LEU A 149 11.14 -3.92 26.43
N HIS A 150 12.39 -3.95 25.97
CA HIS A 150 13.53 -4.47 26.71
C HIS A 150 13.74 -3.72 28.03
N LYS A 151 13.63 -2.39 28.06
CA LYS A 151 13.70 -1.61 29.30
C LYS A 151 12.55 -1.96 30.27
N LEU A 152 11.32 -2.09 29.76
CA LEU A 152 10.13 -2.32 30.59
C LEU A 152 10.00 -3.76 31.11
N SER A 153 10.49 -4.74 30.35
CA SER A 153 10.41 -6.17 30.66
C SER A 153 11.52 -6.65 31.60
N LYS A 154 12.56 -5.83 31.85
CA LYS A 154 13.64 -6.17 32.78
C LYS A 154 13.11 -6.36 34.20
N LYS A 155 13.54 -7.47 34.81
CA LYS A 155 13.22 -7.86 36.18
C LYS A 155 14.50 -8.14 36.96
N THR A 156 14.44 -7.99 38.27
CA THR A 156 15.49 -8.40 39.22
C THR A 156 15.48 -9.93 39.37
N SER A 157 16.48 -10.48 40.05
CA SER A 157 16.53 -11.93 40.38
C SER A 157 15.30 -12.40 41.16
N LYS A 158 14.68 -11.51 41.95
CA LYS A 158 13.44 -11.77 42.68
C LYS A 158 12.16 -11.52 41.87
N GLY A 159 12.28 -11.32 40.55
CA GLY A 159 11.15 -11.13 39.63
C GLY A 159 10.49 -9.75 39.66
N GLN A 160 10.94 -8.85 40.54
CA GLN A 160 10.43 -7.48 40.60
C GLN A 160 10.91 -6.67 39.39
N PRO A 161 10.12 -5.72 38.89
CA PRO A 161 10.56 -4.88 37.79
C PRO A 161 11.72 -3.95 38.16
N VAL A 162 12.67 -3.78 37.25
CA VAL A 162 13.79 -2.83 37.45
C VAL A 162 13.28 -1.40 37.26
N MET A 163 13.27 -0.60 38.34
CA MET A 163 12.66 0.74 38.34
C MET A 163 13.38 1.76 37.47
N ARG A 164 14.72 1.74 37.44
CA ARG A 164 15.54 2.71 36.68
C ARG A 164 15.07 2.87 35.23
N GLY A 165 14.97 1.77 34.48
CA GLY A 165 14.57 1.81 33.07
C GLY A 165 13.11 2.20 32.85
N ARG A 166 12.22 1.96 33.82
CA ARG A 166 10.81 2.37 33.76
C ARG A 166 10.65 3.86 33.98
N ILE A 167 11.42 4.42 34.91
CA ILE A 167 11.46 5.87 35.18
C ILE A 167 11.96 6.62 33.93
N GLU A 168 13.01 6.14 33.26
CA GLU A 168 13.47 6.73 31.99
C GLU A 168 12.37 6.80 30.93
N VAL A 169 11.60 5.71 30.75
CA VAL A 169 10.48 5.68 29.79
C VAL A 169 9.34 6.60 30.22
N LEU A 170 9.09 6.74 31.51
CA LEU A 170 8.07 7.66 32.03
C LEU A 170 8.48 9.12 31.79
N LEU A 171 9.75 9.45 32.03
CA LEU A 171 10.30 10.78 31.77
C LEU A 171 10.22 11.15 30.29
N GLU A 172 10.59 10.23 29.38
CA GLU A 172 10.45 10.42 27.92
C GLU A 172 9.00 10.74 27.53
N LYS A 173 8.01 10.10 28.18
CA LYS A 173 6.59 10.37 27.93
C LYS A 173 6.16 11.75 28.42
N ILE A 174 6.56 12.14 29.62
CA ILE A 174 6.21 13.45 30.20
C ILE A 174 6.81 14.57 29.35
N GLN A 175 8.09 14.47 29.00
CA GLN A 175 8.76 15.44 28.12
C GLN A 175 8.11 15.49 26.74
N GLY A 176 7.75 14.32 26.18
CA GLY A 176 7.04 14.25 24.90
C GLY A 176 5.65 14.88 24.94
N SER A 177 4.91 14.75 26.05
CA SER A 177 3.61 15.42 26.20
C SER A 177 3.73 16.93 26.40
N MET A 178 4.75 17.39 27.12
CA MET A 178 4.98 18.82 27.32
C MET A 178 5.40 19.51 26.02
N ALA A 179 6.25 18.88 25.21
CA ALA A 179 6.71 19.44 23.93
C ALA A 179 5.66 19.43 22.79
N GLN A 180 4.49 18.81 22.99
CA GLN A 180 3.38 18.81 22.01
C GLN A 180 2.18 19.64 22.48
N GLY A 181 2.28 20.29 23.65
CA GLY A 181 1.25 21.14 24.23
C GLY A 181 1.42 22.64 23.96
N ASP A 182 2.42 23.04 23.16
CA ASP A 182 2.68 24.42 22.72
C ASP A 182 2.31 24.60 21.24
#